data_AF-A0A8G1RC11-F1
#
_entry.id   AF-A0A8G1RC11-F1
#
_cell.length_a   1.000
_cell.length_b   1.000
_cell.length_c   1.000
_cell.angle_alpha   90.00
_cell.angle_beta   90.00
_cell.angle_gamma   90.00
#
_symmetry.space_group_name_H-M   'P 1'
#
loop_
_entity.id
_entity.type
_entity.pdbx_description
1 polymer ?
#
loop_
_entity_poly.entity_id
_entity_poly.type
_entity_poly.pdbx_seq_one_letter_code
_entity_poly.pdbx_strand_id
1 'polypeptide(L)'
;IEFIHVFVWMKRHPQTLRRMVFGDFRSSTLVKEFRAAAYPNLHTVVCPPVHVKERRRGYSTYKPPSEVVDRLLGPSVHTFVFDLATYDQQLGLSSTAFGEPEERWLRELAHIAAAPGRNSALRTIYIDFKPDPDCEQGFDPANYAWDRIVRLQRQLQPLGIQVEYTAPSMRREEYHELCRQHQEWIADEAHREEMRRILL
;
A
#
# COMPACT_ATOMS: atom_id res chain seq x y z
N ILE A 1 23.81 -11.73 3.33
CA ILE A 1 23.67 -11.30 4.74
C ILE A 1 22.41 -11.97 5.29
N GLU A 2 22.53 -12.83 6.29
CA GLU A 2 21.35 -13.38 6.95
C GLU A 2 20.61 -12.26 7.69
N PHE A 3 19.31 -12.14 7.42
CA PHE A 3 18.47 -11.03 7.87
C PHE A 3 18.41 -10.89 9.41
N ILE A 4 18.70 -11.98 10.12
CA ILE A 4 18.81 -12.01 11.58
C ILE A 4 19.94 -11.09 12.10
N HIS A 5 21.04 -10.96 11.36
CA HIS A 5 22.16 -10.11 11.78
C HIS A 5 21.80 -8.62 11.70
N VAL A 6 21.03 -8.22 10.68
CA VAL A 6 20.51 -6.85 10.56
C VAL A 6 19.57 -6.54 11.72
N PHE A 7 18.69 -7.47 12.07
CA PHE A 7 17.75 -7.29 13.16
C PHE A 7 18.42 -7.19 14.53
N VAL A 8 19.39 -8.06 14.81
CA VAL A 8 20.18 -8.00 16.06
C VAL A 8 20.97 -6.69 16.11
N TRP A 9 21.55 -6.27 14.98
CA TRP A 9 22.24 -4.98 14.91
C TRP A 9 21.29 -3.82 15.20
N MET A 10 20.10 -3.79 14.60
CA MET A 10 19.09 -2.75 14.87
C MET A 10 18.70 -2.69 16.34
N LYS A 11 18.45 -3.84 16.98
CA LYS A 11 18.14 -3.92 18.42
C LYS A 11 19.25 -3.36 19.31
N ARG A 12 20.53 -3.50 18.90
CA ARG A 12 21.68 -2.96 19.62
C ARG A 12 21.94 -1.47 19.37
N HIS A 13 21.36 -0.92 18.30
CA HIS A 13 21.57 0.48 17.90
C HIS A 13 20.23 1.22 17.70
N PRO A 14 19.35 1.27 18.72
CA PRO A 14 18.01 1.86 18.57
C PRO A 14 18.07 3.35 18.19
N GLN A 15 19.14 4.04 18.59
CA GLN A 15 19.35 5.47 18.35
C GLN A 15 19.80 5.79 16.91
N THR A 16 20.30 4.83 16.15
CA THR A 16 20.84 5.10 14.80
C THR A 16 19.80 4.94 13.71
N LEU A 17 18.72 4.20 13.96
CA LEU A 17 17.72 3.90 12.95
C LEU A 17 16.83 5.12 12.69
N ARG A 18 16.97 5.73 11.51
CA ARG A 18 16.13 6.85 11.06
C ARG A 18 15.03 6.49 10.09
N ARG A 19 15.24 5.43 9.32
CA ARG A 19 14.30 4.96 8.30
C ARG A 19 14.30 3.44 8.26
N MET A 20 13.10 2.85 8.25
CA MET A 20 12.90 1.41 8.12
C MET A 20 12.15 1.10 6.83
N VAL A 21 12.65 0.12 6.05
CA VAL A 21 11.99 -0.38 4.84
C VAL A 21 11.77 -1.86 4.98
N PHE A 22 10.51 -2.29 4.96
CA PHE A 22 10.18 -3.71 5.08
C PHE A 22 10.36 -4.52 3.80
N GLY A 23 10.49 -3.87 2.63
CA GLY A 23 10.70 -4.54 1.33
C GLY A 23 9.69 -5.67 1.07
N ASP A 24 10.02 -6.62 0.19
CA ASP A 24 9.23 -7.86 0.01
C ASP A 24 9.84 -9.06 0.78
N PHE A 25 10.40 -8.82 1.97
CA PHE A 25 11.01 -9.91 2.72
C PHE A 25 9.93 -10.91 3.17
N ARG A 26 10.07 -12.17 2.74
CA ARG A 26 9.17 -13.28 3.10
C ARG A 26 9.25 -13.69 4.59
N SER A 27 10.21 -13.15 5.35
CA SER A 27 10.39 -13.49 6.76
C SER A 27 9.43 -12.71 7.65
N SER A 28 8.35 -13.39 8.06
CA SER A 28 7.30 -12.78 8.89
C SER A 28 7.77 -12.35 10.30
N THR A 29 8.90 -12.88 10.79
CA THR A 29 9.33 -12.71 12.19
C THR A 29 9.76 -11.28 12.49
N LEU A 30 10.56 -10.65 11.62
CA LEU A 30 11.01 -9.27 11.84
C LEU A 30 9.83 -8.30 11.85
N VAL A 31 8.92 -8.47 10.89
CA VAL A 31 7.71 -7.64 10.75
C VAL A 31 6.78 -7.82 11.95
N LYS A 32 6.76 -9.02 12.56
CA LYS A 32 5.98 -9.30 13.78
C LYS A 32 6.63 -8.75 15.04
N GLU A 33 7.96 -8.76 15.15
CA GLU A 33 8.68 -8.30 16.34
C GLU A 33 8.99 -6.80 16.34
N PHE A 34 9.11 -6.18 15.16
CA PHE A 34 9.42 -4.77 15.06
C PHE A 34 8.35 -3.92 15.74
N ARG A 35 8.80 -2.94 16.53
CA ARG A 35 7.98 -1.92 17.18
C ARG A 35 8.65 -0.58 16.92
N ALA A 36 7.98 0.32 16.21
CA ALA A 36 8.55 1.62 15.88
C ALA A 36 8.90 2.42 17.14
N ALA A 37 8.13 2.25 18.22
CA ALA A 37 8.40 2.89 19.51
C ALA A 37 9.74 2.52 20.18
N ALA A 38 10.39 1.42 19.77
CA ALA A 38 11.71 1.06 20.27
C ALA A 38 12.84 1.92 19.66
N TYR A 39 12.56 2.73 18.65
CA TYR A 39 13.54 3.49 17.87
C TYR A 39 13.25 4.99 17.96
N PRO A 40 13.84 5.71 18.92
CA PRO A 40 13.49 7.11 19.21
C PRO A 40 13.89 8.10 18.10
N ASN A 41 14.74 7.70 17.14
CA ASN A 41 15.11 8.54 15.99
C ASN A 41 14.50 8.05 14.68
N LEU A 42 13.56 7.09 14.72
CA LEU A 42 12.92 6.54 13.54
C LEU A 42 11.84 7.49 13.03
N HIS A 43 12.11 8.17 11.93
CA HIS A 43 11.23 9.17 11.35
C HIS A 43 10.33 8.63 10.25
N THR A 44 10.78 7.59 9.54
CA THR A 44 10.09 7.07 8.36
C THR A 44 9.98 5.55 8.39
N VAL A 45 8.78 5.04 8.18
CA VAL A 45 8.52 3.61 8.00
C VAL A 45 7.92 3.37 6.62
N VAL A 46 8.54 2.50 5.84
CA VAL A 46 8.08 2.11 4.50
C VAL A 46 7.59 0.67 4.54
N CYS A 47 6.31 0.49 4.25
CA CYS A 47 5.61 -0.76 4.46
C CYS A 47 4.81 -1.15 3.21
N PRO A 48 5.27 -2.19 2.49
CA PRO A 48 4.45 -2.82 1.46
C PRO A 48 3.21 -3.51 2.03
N PRO A 49 2.07 -3.55 1.29
CA PRO A 49 0.82 -4.12 1.79
C PRO A 49 0.92 -5.56 2.28
N VAL A 50 1.84 -6.36 1.74
CA VAL A 50 2.05 -7.76 2.15
C VAL A 50 2.29 -7.94 3.65
N HIS A 51 2.87 -6.93 4.30
CA HIS A 51 3.19 -6.96 5.73
C HIS A 51 1.99 -6.67 6.64
N VAL A 52 0.96 -6.04 6.07
CA VAL A 52 -0.30 -5.71 6.73
C VAL A 52 -1.46 -6.53 6.19
N LYS A 53 -1.22 -7.40 5.21
CA LYS A 53 -2.16 -8.41 4.72
C LYS A 53 -1.96 -9.74 5.46
N GLU A 54 -3.05 -10.48 5.62
CA GLU A 54 -3.06 -11.88 6.01
C GLU A 54 -3.31 -12.73 4.77
N ARG A 55 -2.38 -13.63 4.45
CA ARG A 55 -2.55 -14.60 3.37
C ARG A 55 -3.42 -15.74 3.87
N ARG A 56 -4.65 -15.83 3.36
CA ARG A 56 -5.53 -17.01 3.52
C ARG A 56 -5.61 -17.74 2.18
N ARG A 57 -6.01 -19.02 2.20
CA ARG A 57 -6.18 -19.77 0.95
C ARG A 57 -7.24 -19.08 0.08
N GLY A 58 -6.82 -18.59 -1.09
CA GLY A 58 -7.71 -18.01 -2.11
C GLY A 58 -7.99 -16.51 -1.99
N TYR A 59 -7.59 -15.82 -0.91
CA TYR A 59 -7.73 -14.36 -0.79
C TYR A 59 -6.79 -13.77 0.26
N SER A 60 -6.45 -12.49 0.09
CA SER A 60 -5.59 -11.74 1.00
C SER A 60 -6.37 -10.58 1.61
N THR A 61 -6.62 -10.63 2.93
CA THR A 61 -7.33 -9.56 3.66
C THR A 61 -6.36 -8.67 4.40
N TYR A 62 -6.66 -7.38 4.53
CA TYR A 62 -5.92 -6.52 5.44
C TYR A 62 -6.17 -6.92 6.90
N LYS A 63 -5.11 -6.94 7.69
CA LYS A 63 -5.21 -6.99 9.14
C LYS A 63 -5.80 -5.68 9.65
N PRO A 64 -6.61 -5.70 10.71
CA PRO A 64 -7.07 -4.47 11.35
C PRO A 64 -5.89 -3.55 11.68
N PRO A 65 -5.96 -2.24 11.37
CA PRO A 65 -4.88 -1.31 11.70
C PRO A 65 -4.50 -1.30 13.18
N SER A 66 -5.46 -1.57 14.08
CA SER A 66 -5.24 -1.72 15.52
C SER A 66 -4.22 -2.79 15.90
N GLU A 67 -4.08 -3.86 15.10
CA GLU A 67 -3.11 -4.95 15.35
C GLU A 67 -1.70 -4.62 14.87
N VAL A 68 -1.55 -3.59 14.04
CA VAL A 68 -0.27 -3.30 13.37
C VAL A 68 0.26 -1.91 13.69
N VAL A 69 -0.57 -1.02 14.24
CA VAL A 69 -0.23 0.38 14.47
C VAL A 69 1.04 0.55 15.33
N ASP A 70 1.20 -0.21 16.41
CA ASP A 70 2.41 -0.12 17.27
C ASP A 70 3.69 -0.65 16.59
N ARG A 71 3.51 -1.42 15.52
CA ARG A 71 4.62 -1.91 14.69
C ARG A 71 5.06 -0.83 13.73
N LEU A 72 4.12 -0.11 13.13
CA LEU A 72 4.39 0.84 12.05
C LEU A 72 4.61 2.27 12.54
N LEU A 73 3.93 2.66 13.61
CA LEU A 73 3.90 4.01 14.15
C LEU A 73 4.47 4.03 15.57
N GLY A 74 5.11 5.14 15.90
CA GLY A 74 5.70 5.40 17.20
C GLY A 74 5.86 6.89 17.44
N PRO A 75 6.39 7.29 18.61
CA PRO A 75 6.53 8.68 19.03
C PRO A 75 7.41 9.54 18.10
N SER A 76 8.23 8.90 17.27
CA SER A 76 9.18 9.59 16.40
C SER A 76 8.86 9.43 14.92
N VAL A 77 7.88 8.59 14.56
CA VAL A 77 7.53 8.31 13.17
C VAL A 77 6.64 9.43 12.65
N HIS A 78 7.22 10.30 11.83
CA HIS A 78 6.51 11.42 11.20
C HIS A 78 5.88 11.03 9.87
N THR A 79 6.48 10.06 9.17
CA THR A 79 6.06 9.66 7.83
C THR A 79 5.86 8.15 7.75
N PHE A 80 4.65 7.75 7.37
CA PHE A 80 4.36 6.38 6.98
C PHE A 80 4.25 6.31 5.46
N VAL A 81 5.03 5.45 4.82
CA VAL A 81 5.00 5.22 3.38
C VAL A 81 4.28 3.90 3.12
N PHE A 82 3.14 3.98 2.44
CA PHE A 82 2.41 2.85 1.91
C PHE A 82 2.96 2.52 0.52
N ASP A 83 3.80 1.48 0.47
CA ASP A 83 4.64 1.16 -0.69
C ASP A 83 3.98 0.12 -1.59
N LEU A 84 3.27 0.60 -2.63
CA LEU A 84 2.65 -0.27 -3.62
C LEU A 84 3.62 -0.61 -4.76
N ALA A 85 4.62 0.24 -5.00
CA ALA A 85 5.58 0.10 -6.09
C ALA A 85 6.50 -1.13 -5.95
N THR A 86 6.85 -1.53 -4.71
CA THR A 86 7.83 -2.62 -4.49
C THR A 86 7.21 -4.02 -4.54
N TYR A 87 5.89 -4.17 -4.44
CA TYR A 87 5.25 -5.48 -4.21
C TYR A 87 5.09 -6.35 -5.47
N ASP A 88 5.03 -5.77 -6.68
CA ASP A 88 4.82 -6.55 -7.90
C ASP A 88 5.68 -6.08 -9.07
N GLN A 89 7.00 -6.17 -8.88
CA GLN A 89 7.97 -5.81 -9.93
C GLN A 89 7.97 -6.79 -11.11
N GLN A 90 7.31 -7.95 -11.01
CA GLN A 90 7.32 -8.97 -12.07
C GLN A 90 6.14 -8.86 -13.03
N LEU A 91 4.97 -8.38 -12.58
CA LEU A 91 3.75 -8.30 -13.41
C LEU A 91 3.28 -6.86 -13.67
N GLY A 92 4.02 -5.86 -13.15
CA GLY A 92 3.61 -4.47 -13.17
C GLY A 92 2.54 -4.19 -12.12
N LEU A 93 2.52 -2.96 -11.60
CA LEU A 93 1.53 -2.59 -10.60
C LEU A 93 0.19 -2.30 -11.29
N SER A 94 -0.83 -3.09 -11.00
CA SER A 94 -2.19 -2.85 -11.48
C SER A 94 -2.70 -1.46 -11.09
N SER A 95 -3.47 -0.84 -11.98
CA SER A 95 -4.19 0.39 -11.67
C SER A 95 -5.24 0.25 -10.56
N THR A 96 -5.71 -0.97 -10.31
CA THR A 96 -6.65 -1.30 -9.23
C THR A 96 -5.96 -1.60 -7.90
N ALA A 97 -4.62 -1.60 -7.86
CA ALA A 97 -3.86 -1.91 -6.64
C ALA A 97 -4.07 -0.90 -5.51
N PHE A 98 -4.57 0.30 -5.81
CA PHE A 98 -5.10 1.24 -4.83
C PHE A 98 -6.63 1.30 -4.91
N GLY A 99 -7.29 0.31 -4.29
CA GLY A 99 -8.74 0.18 -4.29
C GLY A 99 -9.39 0.66 -2.99
N GLU A 100 -10.67 0.31 -2.85
CA GLU A 100 -11.44 0.53 -1.62
C GLU A 100 -10.79 -0.10 -0.36
N PRO A 101 -10.21 -1.33 -0.41
CA PRO A 101 -9.55 -1.90 0.77
C PRO A 101 -8.36 -1.08 1.25
N GLU A 102 -7.49 -0.63 0.34
CA GLU A 102 -6.33 0.21 0.63
C GLU A 102 -6.76 1.56 1.24
N GLU A 103 -7.73 2.24 0.61
CA GLU A 103 -8.27 3.51 1.10
C GLU A 103 -8.85 3.38 2.51
N ARG A 104 -9.68 2.36 2.74
CA ARG A 104 -10.30 2.11 4.05
C ARG A 104 -9.24 1.84 5.11
N TRP A 105 -8.26 1.01 4.79
CA TRP A 105 -7.22 0.63 5.74
C TRP A 105 -6.37 1.84 6.16
N LEU A 106 -5.96 2.69 5.20
CA LEU A 106 -5.22 3.92 5.51
C LEU A 106 -6.04 4.93 6.32
N ARG A 107 -7.34 5.06 6.01
CA ARG A 107 -8.26 5.92 6.76
C ARG A 107 -8.38 5.47 8.21
N GLU A 108 -8.58 4.18 8.44
CA GLU A 108 -8.63 3.60 9.80
C GLU A 108 -7.29 3.75 10.53
N LEU A 109 -6.17 3.49 9.88
CA LEU A 109 -4.83 3.70 10.46
C LEU A 109 -4.65 5.15 10.91
N ALA A 110 -5.01 6.12 10.09
CA ALA A 110 -4.90 7.54 10.39
C ALA A 110 -5.77 7.95 11.58
N HIS A 111 -7.03 7.46 11.65
CA HIS A 111 -7.90 7.70 12.80
C HIS A 111 -7.32 7.12 14.10
N ILE A 112 -6.76 5.91 14.06
CA ILE A 112 -6.10 5.33 15.23
C ILE A 112 -4.86 6.16 15.60
N ALA A 113 -4.06 6.59 14.62
CA ALA A 113 -2.87 7.39 14.87
C ALA A 113 -3.19 8.75 15.52
N ALA A 114 -4.30 9.38 15.14
CA ALA A 114 -4.74 10.67 15.66
C ALA A 114 -5.59 10.57 16.95
N ALA A 115 -5.90 9.37 17.43
CA ALA A 115 -6.75 9.19 18.60
C ALA A 115 -6.11 9.76 19.89
N PRO A 116 -6.90 10.37 20.80
CA PRO A 116 -6.39 10.84 22.08
C PRO A 116 -5.71 9.72 22.88
N GLY A 117 -4.58 10.03 23.52
CA GLY A 117 -3.81 9.05 24.31
C GLY A 117 -2.92 8.12 23.48
N ARG A 118 -2.94 8.21 22.14
CA ARG A 118 -1.97 7.51 21.30
C ARG A 118 -0.65 8.27 21.23
N ASN A 119 0.43 7.54 21.45
CA ASN A 119 1.79 8.04 21.34
C ASN A 119 2.29 7.92 19.88
N SER A 120 1.68 8.68 18.98
CA SER A 120 2.00 8.73 17.56
C SER A 120 2.35 10.16 17.15
N ALA A 121 3.46 10.32 16.42
CA ALA A 121 3.85 11.60 15.83
C ALA A 121 3.58 11.67 14.32
N LEU A 122 2.71 10.79 13.80
CA LEU A 122 2.41 10.71 12.37
C LEU A 122 1.86 12.05 11.86
N ARG A 123 2.51 12.58 10.82
CA ARG A 123 2.12 13.81 10.13
C ARG A 123 1.80 13.56 8.66
N THR A 124 2.47 12.60 8.04
CA THR A 124 2.36 12.33 6.60
C THR A 124 2.15 10.86 6.33
N ILE A 125 1.12 10.54 5.56
CA ILE A 125 0.98 9.26 4.86
C ILE A 125 1.38 9.50 3.41
N TYR A 126 2.48 8.89 2.98
CA TYR A 126 2.90 8.91 1.59
C TYR A 126 2.45 7.63 0.89
N ILE A 127 1.74 7.75 -0.23
CA ILE A 127 1.27 6.61 -1.03
C ILE A 127 2.17 6.50 -2.26
N ASP A 128 3.06 5.51 -2.26
CA ASP A 128 3.90 5.24 -3.42
C ASP A 128 3.16 4.34 -4.40
N PHE A 129 2.37 4.98 -5.27
CA PHE A 129 1.51 4.35 -6.25
C PHE A 129 1.90 4.79 -7.66
N LYS A 130 2.52 3.87 -8.41
CA LYS A 130 2.92 4.09 -9.80
C LYS A 130 2.47 2.88 -10.64
N PRO A 131 1.18 2.84 -11.04
CA PRO A 131 0.67 1.73 -11.82
C PRO A 131 1.34 1.70 -13.19
N ASP A 132 1.56 0.49 -13.68
CA ASP A 132 2.09 0.22 -15.01
C ASP A 132 0.92 0.29 -16.03
N PRO A 133 0.96 1.20 -17.02
CA PRO A 133 -0.09 1.30 -18.04
C PRO A 133 -0.25 0.01 -18.85
N ASP A 134 0.79 -0.80 -18.96
CA ASP A 134 0.80 -2.05 -19.74
C ASP A 134 0.38 -3.27 -18.88
N CYS A 135 0.02 -3.06 -17.61
CA CYS A 135 -0.41 -4.15 -16.74
C CYS A 135 -1.78 -4.70 -17.18
N GLU A 136 -1.79 -5.95 -17.64
CA GLU A 136 -3.01 -6.67 -18.05
C GLU A 136 -4.01 -6.88 -16.90
N GLN A 137 -3.55 -6.76 -15.65
CA GLN A 137 -4.36 -7.00 -14.46
C GLN A 137 -5.23 -5.79 -14.12
N GLY A 138 -6.22 -5.53 -14.95
CA GLY A 138 -7.44 -4.81 -14.58
C GLY A 138 -7.35 -3.29 -14.53
N PHE A 139 -8.44 -2.69 -15.02
CA PHE A 139 -8.78 -1.29 -14.85
C PHE A 139 -10.14 -1.18 -14.16
N ASP A 140 -10.33 -0.14 -13.34
CA ASP A 140 -11.63 0.21 -12.77
C ASP A 140 -12.21 1.38 -13.58
N PRO A 141 -13.05 1.11 -14.61
CA PRO A 141 -13.60 2.15 -15.46
C PRO A 141 -14.42 3.20 -14.69
N ALA A 142 -14.94 2.84 -13.53
CA ALA A 142 -15.76 3.72 -12.71
C ALA A 142 -14.92 4.60 -11.77
N ASN A 143 -13.68 4.22 -11.46
CA ASN A 143 -12.88 4.92 -10.45
C ASN A 143 -11.44 5.15 -10.90
N TYR A 144 -11.12 6.41 -11.18
CA TYR A 144 -9.74 6.86 -11.32
C TYR A 144 -9.02 6.75 -9.95
N ALA A 145 -7.99 5.93 -9.85
CA ALA A 145 -7.33 5.59 -8.57
C ALA A 145 -6.86 6.83 -7.78
N TRP A 146 -6.35 7.86 -8.45
CA TRP A 146 -5.93 9.09 -7.78
C TRP A 146 -7.07 9.91 -7.18
N ASP A 147 -8.32 9.76 -7.64
CA ASP A 147 -9.47 10.39 -6.99
C ASP A 147 -9.71 9.82 -5.60
N ARG A 148 -9.46 8.52 -5.41
CA ARG A 148 -9.53 7.89 -4.10
C ARG A 148 -8.48 8.49 -3.16
N ILE A 149 -7.27 8.72 -3.67
CA ILE A 149 -6.19 9.35 -2.90
C ILE A 149 -6.55 10.80 -2.54
N VAL A 150 -7.05 11.60 -3.49
CA VAL A 150 -7.48 12.98 -3.24
C VAL A 150 -8.65 13.03 -2.23
N ARG A 151 -9.59 12.10 -2.32
CA ARG A 151 -10.68 11.96 -1.35
C ARG A 151 -10.12 11.63 0.04
N LEU A 152 -9.19 10.69 0.14
CA LEU A 152 -8.53 10.33 1.40
C LEU A 152 -7.80 11.54 1.99
N GLN A 153 -7.07 12.31 1.18
CA GLN A 153 -6.40 13.54 1.61
C GLN A 153 -7.37 14.52 2.28
N ARG A 154 -8.54 14.76 1.67
CA ARG A 154 -9.57 15.65 2.25
C ARG A 154 -10.13 15.12 3.56
N GLN A 155 -10.29 13.80 3.67
CA GLN A 155 -10.82 13.16 4.89
C GLN A 155 -9.83 13.17 6.05
N LEU A 156 -8.53 13.12 5.79
CA LEU A 156 -7.49 13.08 6.82
C LEU A 156 -7.00 14.48 7.24
N GLN A 157 -7.26 15.51 6.43
CA GLN A 157 -6.87 16.88 6.73
C GLN A 157 -7.37 17.38 8.11
N PRO A 158 -8.62 17.11 8.56
CA PRO A 158 -9.09 17.50 9.89
C PRO A 158 -8.35 16.80 11.05
N LEU A 159 -7.68 15.68 10.78
CA LEU A 159 -6.85 14.97 11.76
C LEU A 159 -5.43 15.56 11.86
N GLY A 160 -5.10 16.57 11.04
CA GLY A 160 -3.74 17.11 10.94
C GLY A 160 -2.77 16.17 10.20
N ILE A 161 -3.27 15.14 9.52
CA ILE A 161 -2.47 14.19 8.76
C ILE A 161 -2.53 14.56 7.27
N GLN A 162 -1.38 14.82 6.68
CA GLN A 162 -1.21 15.07 5.26
C GLN A 162 -1.14 13.74 4.50
N VAL A 163 -1.76 13.71 3.33
CA VAL A 163 -1.61 12.61 2.38
C VAL A 163 -0.85 13.13 1.17
N GLU A 164 0.32 12.55 0.94
CA GLU A 164 1.16 12.79 -0.23
C GLU A 164 1.18 11.52 -1.08
N TYR A 165 1.44 11.66 -2.38
CA TYR A 165 1.47 10.51 -3.27
C TYR A 165 2.34 10.78 -4.49
N THR A 166 2.83 9.70 -5.10
CA THR A 166 3.56 9.77 -6.36
C THR A 166 2.68 10.42 -7.43
N ALA A 167 3.22 11.38 -8.17
CA ALA A 167 2.48 12.09 -9.21
C ALA A 167 1.85 11.10 -10.21
N PRO A 168 0.64 11.36 -10.71
CA PRO A 168 -0.02 10.45 -11.65
C PRO A 168 0.86 10.11 -12.84
N SER A 169 1.04 8.81 -13.11
CA SER A 169 1.79 8.32 -14.27
C SER A 169 1.01 8.46 -15.58
N MET A 170 -0.30 8.66 -15.49
CA MET A 170 -1.22 8.86 -16.60
C MET A 170 -2.28 9.88 -16.20
N ARG A 171 -2.88 10.54 -17.19
CA ARG A 171 -4.01 11.44 -17.01
C ARG A 171 -5.31 10.65 -16.88
N ARG A 172 -6.36 11.32 -16.40
CA ARG A 172 -7.69 10.74 -16.27
C ARG A 172 -8.23 10.27 -17.63
N GLU A 173 -8.02 11.06 -18.67
CA GLU A 173 -8.52 10.75 -20.02
C GLU A 173 -7.81 9.52 -20.60
N GLU A 174 -6.48 9.44 -20.41
CA GLU A 174 -5.67 8.27 -20.79
C GLU A 174 -6.12 7.02 -20.04
N TYR A 175 -6.40 7.15 -18.74
CA TYR A 175 -6.95 6.06 -17.93
C TYR A 175 -8.28 5.53 -18.47
N HIS A 176 -9.24 6.42 -18.76
CA HIS A 176 -10.54 6.00 -19.28
C HIS A 176 -10.45 5.40 -20.69
N GLU A 177 -9.50 5.85 -21.51
CA GLU A 177 -9.24 5.24 -22.82
C GLU A 177 -8.70 3.82 -22.67
N LEU A 178 -7.72 3.61 -21.80
CA LEU A 178 -7.18 2.28 -21.49
C LEU A 178 -8.27 1.35 -20.93
N CYS A 179 -9.14 1.86 -20.04
CA CYS A 179 -10.30 1.11 -19.55
C CYS A 179 -11.20 0.64 -20.71
N ARG A 180 -11.50 1.50 -21.68
CA ARG A 180 -12.36 1.18 -22.83
C ARG A 180 -11.72 0.11 -23.71
N GLN A 181 -10.43 0.28 -24.04
CA GLN A 181 -9.67 -0.66 -24.86
C GLN A 181 -9.61 -2.05 -24.19
N HIS A 182 -9.39 -2.10 -22.87
CA HIS A 182 -9.38 -3.34 -22.12
C HIS A 182 -10.76 -4.03 -22.10
N GLN A 183 -11.85 -3.27 -21.96
CA GLN A 183 -13.21 -3.82 -22.04
C GLN A 183 -13.55 -4.38 -23.43
N GLU A 184 -13.15 -3.69 -24.50
CA GLU A 184 -13.32 -4.15 -25.87
C GLU A 184 -12.53 -5.45 -26.14
N TRP A 185 -11.28 -5.51 -25.65
CA TRP A 185 -10.44 -6.70 -25.75
C TRP A 185 -11.06 -7.91 -25.02
N ILE A 186 -11.54 -7.73 -23.79
CA ILE A 186 -12.23 -8.79 -23.03
C ILE A 186 -13.48 -9.28 -23.79
N ALA A 187 -14.26 -8.36 -24.37
CA ALA A 187 -15.47 -8.70 -25.12
C ALA A 187 -15.16 -9.51 -26.39
N ASP A 188 -14.11 -9.13 -27.13
CA ASP A 188 -13.64 -9.87 -28.31
C ASP A 188 -13.09 -11.26 -27.94
N GLU A 189 -12.31 -11.37 -26.87
CA GLU A 189 -11.78 -12.65 -26.39
C GLU A 189 -12.91 -13.60 -25.95
N ALA A 190 -13.88 -13.10 -25.18
CA ALA A 190 -15.06 -13.87 -24.79
C ALA A 190 -15.88 -14.33 -26.01
N HIS A 191 -16.05 -13.46 -27.01
CA HIS A 191 -16.74 -13.80 -28.25
C HIS A 191 -16.00 -14.91 -29.02
N ARG A 192 -14.67 -14.83 -29.14
CA ARG A 192 -13.85 -15.85 -29.79
C ARG A 192 -13.92 -17.20 -29.07
N GLU A 193 -13.91 -17.20 -27.74
CA GLU A 193 -14.00 -18.42 -26.95
C GLU A 193 -15.38 -19.08 -27.06
N GLU A 194 -16.46 -18.29 -27.07
CA GLU A 194 -17.82 -18.78 -27.34
C GLU A 194 -17.92 -19.43 -28.74
N MET A 195 -17.35 -18.78 -29.77
CA MET A 195 -17.31 -19.32 -31.12
C MET A 195 -16.50 -20.63 -31.21
N ARG A 196 -15.40 -20.77 -30.46
CA ARG A 196 -14.64 -22.04 -30.39
C ARG A 196 -15.45 -23.16 -29.74
N ARG A 197 -16.25 -22.85 -28.71
CA ARG A 197 -17.10 -23.84 -28.03
C ARG A 197 -18.24 -24.35 -28.91
N ILE A 198 -18.79 -23.50 -29.78
CA ILE A 198 -19.88 -23.88 -30.71
C ILE A 198 -19.36 -24.75 -31.87
N LEU A 199 -18.07 -24.65 -32.20
CA LEU A 199 -17.44 -25.37 -33.31
C LEU A 199 -16.78 -26.71 -32.91
N LEU A 200 -16.87 -27.09 -31.63
CA LEU A 200 -16.39 -28.37 -31.07
C LEU A 200 -17.58 -29.26 -30.69
#